data_AF-A0A6J1P6D1-F1
#
_entry.id   AF-A0A6J1P6D1-F1
#
_cell.length_a   1.000
_cell.length_b   1.000
_cell.length_c   1.000
_cell.angle_alpha   90.00
_cell.angle_beta   90.00
_cell.angle_gamma   90.00
#
_symmetry.space_group_name_H-M   'P 1'
#
loop_
_entity.id
_entity.type
_entity.pdbx_description
1 polymer ?
#
loop_
_entity_poly.entity_id
_entity_poly.type
_entity_poly.pdbx_seq_one_letter_code
_entity_poly.pdbx_strand_id
1 'polypeptide(L)'
;MLKKDKQFKPHGVLVQSFSTVNREGGESQEFEVYYCETSTPGFQAYHERLQTFLLWYVDAASFIDVDDDRWTFFTVFEKYRSSTGGTRYAVAAYATVYRYYAYPRHLRPRISQVLTLPPYRKMGICANLLQAIYSHFILHSEVVDITVEDPSDDFQRIRDYVDAKLCETLSAFHPAKLTQRFTAEMASQAQNKLKINKKQARRVYEILRLKNTNLSDKSAYLQYRLDIKNRLNAPYQKKKLEMKKLQKVLKPDEYAAAITTTGMSETQARLSTQYLALEDDYRRVVHRMQIE
;
A
#
# COMPACT_ATOMS: atom_id res chain seq x y z
N MET A 1 -26.03 -2.88 25.31
CA MET A 1 -26.11 -2.13 24.02
C MET A 1 -26.88 -0.84 24.22
N LEU A 2 -26.41 0.27 23.65
CA LEU A 2 -27.08 1.57 23.71
C LEU A 2 -28.36 1.54 22.86
N LYS A 3 -29.44 2.19 23.31
CA LYS A 3 -30.72 2.22 22.55
C LYS A 3 -30.56 2.82 21.13
N LYS A 4 -29.66 3.79 20.97
CA LYS A 4 -29.36 4.46 19.69
C LYS A 4 -28.64 3.58 18.67
N ASP A 5 -27.92 2.55 19.13
CA ASP A 5 -27.23 1.59 18.26
C ASP A 5 -28.21 0.89 17.30
N LYS A 6 -29.48 0.78 17.71
CA LYS A 6 -30.52 0.16 16.90
C LYS A 6 -30.85 0.91 15.61
N GLN A 7 -30.52 2.20 15.54
CA GLN A 7 -30.83 3.09 14.44
C GLN A 7 -29.58 3.45 13.61
N PHE A 8 -28.40 3.01 14.04
CA PHE A 8 -27.16 3.31 13.33
C PHE A 8 -27.18 2.71 11.92
N LYS A 9 -26.75 3.54 10.95
CA LYS A 9 -26.47 3.16 9.58
C LYS A 9 -25.08 3.68 9.21
N PRO A 10 -24.30 2.93 8.42
CA PRO A 10 -23.07 3.43 7.84
C PRO A 10 -23.32 4.76 7.11
N HIS A 11 -22.38 5.70 7.27
CA HIS A 11 -22.43 6.97 6.56
C HIS A 11 -21.87 6.78 5.14
N GLY A 12 -22.27 7.67 4.23
CA GLY A 12 -21.71 7.71 2.87
C GLY A 12 -22.34 6.71 1.90
N VAL A 13 -21.61 6.42 0.83
CA VAL A 13 -22.07 5.59 -0.29
C VAL A 13 -21.40 4.23 -0.22
N LEU A 14 -22.19 3.15 -0.30
CA LEU A 14 -21.67 1.79 -0.42
C LEU A 14 -20.87 1.65 -1.72
N VAL A 15 -19.59 1.31 -1.63
CA VAL A 15 -18.70 1.12 -2.80
C VAL A 15 -18.28 -0.32 -3.04
N GLN A 16 -18.30 -1.17 -2.00
CA GLN A 16 -17.97 -2.59 -2.13
C GLN A 16 -18.63 -3.40 -1.03
N SER A 17 -19.03 -4.63 -1.33
CA SER A 17 -19.43 -5.65 -0.36
C SER A 17 -18.60 -6.91 -0.57
N PHE A 18 -18.23 -7.59 0.50
CA PHE A 18 -17.46 -8.84 0.44
C PHE A 18 -17.77 -9.71 1.64
N SER A 19 -17.44 -10.99 1.55
CA SER A 19 -17.53 -11.91 2.67
C SER A 19 -16.16 -12.48 3.01
N THR A 20 -15.91 -12.76 4.28
CA THR A 20 -14.71 -13.47 4.72
C THR A 20 -15.07 -14.44 5.84
N VAL A 21 -14.25 -15.47 5.99
CA VAL A 21 -14.36 -16.45 7.08
C VAL A 21 -13.41 -16.03 8.19
N ASN A 22 -13.83 -16.18 9.45
CA ASN A 22 -12.94 -16.01 10.59
C ASN A 22 -11.84 -17.10 10.57
N ARG A 23 -10.66 -16.81 11.13
CA ARG A 23 -9.51 -17.73 11.20
C ARG A 23 -9.82 -19.09 11.85
N GLU A 24 -10.86 -19.14 12.67
CA GLU A 24 -11.31 -20.36 13.36
C GLU A 24 -12.20 -21.27 12.49
N GLY A 25 -12.40 -20.95 11.20
CA GLY A 25 -13.18 -21.78 10.28
C GLY A 25 -14.70 -21.72 10.54
N GLY A 26 -15.18 -20.59 11.05
CA GLY A 26 -16.59 -20.37 11.40
C GLY A 26 -17.48 -19.96 10.22
N GLU A 27 -18.64 -19.40 10.54
CA GLU A 27 -19.57 -18.88 9.54
C GLU A 27 -18.97 -17.71 8.73
N SER A 28 -19.39 -17.61 7.48
CA SER A 28 -19.05 -16.50 6.59
C SER A 28 -19.63 -15.19 7.15
N GLN A 29 -18.78 -14.18 7.35
CA GLN A 29 -19.17 -12.86 7.83
C GLN A 29 -19.24 -11.89 6.64
N GLU A 30 -20.30 -11.06 6.61
CA GLU A 30 -20.52 -10.06 5.57
C GLU A 30 -19.92 -8.70 5.96
N PHE A 31 -19.24 -8.07 5.01
CA PHE A 31 -18.63 -6.76 5.18
C PHE A 31 -19.03 -5.82 4.05
N GLU A 32 -19.17 -4.54 4.39
CA GLU A 32 -19.53 -3.47 3.46
C GLU A 32 -18.54 -2.30 3.63
N VAL A 33 -18.04 -1.76 2.53
CA VAL A 33 -17.14 -0.60 2.46
C VAL A 33 -17.92 0.61 1.98
N TYR A 34 -17.87 1.68 2.76
CA TYR A 34 -18.54 2.95 2.48
C TYR A 34 -17.54 4.06 2.21
N TYR A 35 -17.77 4.82 1.15
CA TYR A 35 -17.03 6.04 0.81
C TYR A 35 -17.72 7.27 1.42
N CYS A 36 -16.95 8.08 2.13
CA CYS A 36 -17.39 9.35 2.70
C CYS A 36 -16.45 10.49 2.29
N GLU A 37 -17.01 11.68 2.20
CA GLU A 37 -16.30 12.96 2.12
C GLU A 37 -16.53 13.75 3.41
N THR A 38 -15.76 14.82 3.65
CA THR A 38 -15.97 15.71 4.80
C THR A 38 -17.39 16.30 4.85
N SER A 39 -18.01 16.50 3.69
CA SER A 39 -19.40 16.96 3.52
C SER A 39 -20.47 15.91 3.84
N THR A 40 -20.10 14.65 4.10
CA THR A 40 -21.06 13.56 4.34
C THR A 40 -21.83 13.79 5.65
N PRO A 41 -23.17 13.90 5.61
CA PRO A 41 -23.96 14.23 6.79
C PRO A 41 -23.71 13.26 7.96
N GLY A 42 -23.40 13.80 9.14
CA GLY A 42 -23.16 13.02 10.37
C GLY A 42 -21.82 12.30 10.44
N PHE A 43 -21.03 12.27 9.35
CA PHE A 43 -19.78 11.53 9.31
C PHE A 43 -18.67 12.17 10.15
N GLN A 44 -18.54 13.51 10.16
CA GLN A 44 -17.49 14.20 10.91
C GLN A 44 -17.50 13.83 12.40
N ALA A 45 -18.66 13.92 13.06
CA ALA A 45 -18.81 13.50 14.45
C ALA A 45 -18.52 12.01 14.66
N TYR A 46 -18.78 11.16 13.67
CA TYR A 46 -18.42 9.74 13.71
C TYR A 46 -16.90 9.53 13.58
N HIS A 47 -16.26 10.21 12.64
CA HIS A 47 -14.81 10.18 12.43
C HIS A 47 -14.06 10.67 13.67
N GLU A 48 -14.52 11.72 14.35
CA GLU A 48 -13.92 12.22 15.59
C GLU A 48 -13.80 11.16 16.68
N ARG A 49 -14.79 10.26 16.77
CA ARG A 49 -14.74 9.13 17.71
C ARG A 49 -13.84 8.01 17.21
N LEU A 50 -13.80 7.79 15.90
CA LEU A 50 -13.02 6.72 15.27
C LEU A 50 -11.51 7.03 15.23
N GLN A 51 -11.12 8.28 15.00
CA GLN A 51 -9.72 8.68 14.87
C GLN A 51 -8.91 8.47 16.16
N THR A 52 -9.55 8.49 17.32
CA THR A 52 -8.92 8.18 18.61
C THR A 52 -8.24 6.82 18.62
N PHE A 53 -8.74 5.84 17.84
CA PHE A 53 -8.11 4.53 17.73
C PHE A 53 -6.73 4.59 17.04
N LEU A 54 -6.45 5.60 16.20
CA LEU A 54 -5.14 5.72 15.56
C LEU A 54 -4.02 5.92 16.58
N LEU A 55 -4.26 6.74 17.61
CA LEU A 55 -3.26 7.03 18.64
C LEU A 55 -2.77 5.78 19.39
N TRP A 56 -3.56 4.70 19.36
CA TRP A 56 -3.22 3.44 20.02
C TRP A 56 -2.54 2.42 19.09
N TYR A 57 -2.70 2.55 17.78
CA TYR A 57 -2.36 1.47 16.82
C TYR A 57 -1.49 1.90 15.65
N VAL A 58 -1.33 3.21 15.42
CA VAL A 58 -0.54 3.75 14.33
C VAL A 58 0.53 4.65 14.93
N ASP A 59 1.78 4.24 14.80
CA ASP A 59 2.92 5.01 15.28
C ASP A 59 3.02 6.34 14.53
N ALA A 60 3.42 7.39 15.23
CA ALA A 60 3.45 8.77 14.73
C ALA A 60 2.14 9.31 14.13
N ALA A 61 0.98 8.72 14.47
CA ALA A 61 -0.30 9.24 14.02
C ALA A 61 -0.60 10.63 14.60
N SER A 62 -1.14 11.49 13.74
CA SER A 62 -1.69 12.80 14.11
C SER A 62 -3.12 12.90 13.61
N PHE A 63 -3.94 13.71 14.28
CA PHE A 63 -5.27 14.02 13.76
C PHE A 63 -5.16 14.88 12.51
N ILE A 64 -6.06 14.63 11.56
CA ILE A 64 -6.13 15.39 10.31
C ILE A 64 -6.98 16.65 10.49
N ASP A 65 -6.72 17.64 9.65
CA ASP A 65 -7.58 18.80 9.51
C ASP A 65 -8.80 18.43 8.64
N VAL A 66 -9.96 18.27 9.27
CA VAL A 66 -11.21 17.90 8.60
C VAL A 66 -11.90 19.07 7.89
N ASP A 67 -11.39 20.30 8.04
CA ASP A 67 -11.88 21.46 7.30
C ASP A 67 -11.36 21.47 5.84
N ASP A 68 -10.31 20.69 5.53
CA ASP A 68 -9.83 20.49 4.16
C ASP A 68 -10.71 19.47 3.41
N ASP A 69 -11.43 19.95 2.39
CA ASP A 69 -12.34 19.17 1.56
C ASP A 69 -11.67 18.09 0.70
N ARG A 70 -10.34 18.05 0.65
CA ARG A 70 -9.58 17.05 -0.12
C ARG A 70 -9.49 15.71 0.58
N TRP A 71 -9.83 15.64 1.87
CA TRP A 71 -9.89 14.38 2.60
C TRP A 71 -11.11 13.55 2.19
N THR A 72 -10.86 12.28 1.88
CA THR A 72 -11.89 11.28 1.70
C THR A 72 -11.62 10.08 2.59
N PHE A 73 -12.67 9.33 2.87
CA PHE A 73 -12.67 8.29 3.90
C PHE A 73 -13.32 7.03 3.36
N PHE A 74 -12.75 5.89 3.72
CA PHE A 74 -13.32 4.59 3.43
C PHE A 74 -13.51 3.86 4.75
N THR A 75 -14.74 3.53 5.12
CA THR A 75 -15.07 2.81 6.36
C THR A 75 -15.64 1.44 6.05
N VAL A 76 -15.12 0.41 6.70
CA VAL A 76 -15.59 -0.97 6.58
C VAL A 76 -16.45 -1.32 7.78
N PHE A 77 -17.63 -1.87 7.53
CA PHE A 77 -18.53 -2.39 8.55
C PHE A 77 -18.78 -3.88 8.35
N GLU A 78 -18.68 -4.65 9.43
CA GLU A 78 -19.32 -5.96 9.51
C GLU A 78 -20.84 -5.76 9.59
N LYS A 79 -21.57 -6.44 8.72
CA LYS A 79 -23.03 -6.47 8.72
C LYS A 79 -23.49 -7.78 9.34
N TYR A 80 -24.25 -7.69 10.42
CA TYR A 80 -24.71 -8.86 11.16
C TYR A 80 -26.18 -8.75 11.55
N ARG A 81 -26.84 -9.91 11.74
CA ARG A 81 -28.19 -9.98 12.28
C ARG A 81 -28.11 -10.03 13.81
N SER A 82 -28.79 -9.10 14.47
CA SER A 82 -28.96 -9.14 15.92
C SER A 82 -29.85 -10.32 16.33
N SER A 83 -29.67 -10.83 17.55
CA SER A 83 -30.57 -11.78 18.20
C SER A 83 -32.04 -11.32 18.25
N THR A 84 -32.29 -10.02 18.09
CA THR A 84 -33.62 -9.42 18.01
C THR A 84 -34.18 -9.29 16.59
N GLY A 85 -33.51 -9.86 15.57
CA GLY A 85 -33.99 -9.92 14.18
C GLY A 85 -33.65 -8.72 13.29
N GLY A 86 -32.98 -7.69 13.81
CA GLY A 86 -32.59 -6.49 13.04
C GLY A 86 -31.16 -6.51 12.52
N THR A 87 -30.91 -5.94 11.34
CA THR A 87 -29.56 -5.71 10.80
C THR A 87 -28.81 -4.65 11.60
N ARG A 88 -27.55 -4.94 11.91
CA ARG A 88 -26.61 -4.09 12.64
C ARG A 88 -25.28 -3.98 11.90
N TYR A 89 -24.50 -2.98 12.28
CA TYR A 89 -23.23 -2.66 11.67
C TYR A 89 -22.18 -2.42 12.76
N ALA A 90 -21.08 -3.16 12.71
CA ALA A 90 -19.93 -2.95 13.58
C ALA A 90 -18.75 -2.47 12.72
N VAL A 91 -18.09 -1.39 13.13
CA VAL A 91 -16.92 -0.89 12.40
C VAL A 91 -15.77 -1.88 12.51
N ALA A 92 -15.17 -2.23 11.37
CA ALA A 92 -14.11 -3.22 11.28
C ALA A 92 -12.75 -2.59 10.89
N ALA A 93 -12.78 -1.62 9.98
CA ALA A 93 -11.59 -0.94 9.50
C ALA A 93 -11.94 0.44 8.92
N TYR A 94 -10.94 1.30 8.75
CA TYR A 94 -11.08 2.47 7.91
C TYR A 94 -9.74 2.92 7.32
N ALA A 95 -9.84 3.78 6.30
CA ALA A 95 -8.71 4.48 5.72
C ALA A 95 -9.05 5.95 5.43
N THR A 96 -8.06 6.82 5.54
CA THR A 96 -8.10 8.20 5.06
C THR A 96 -7.25 8.35 3.80
N VAL A 97 -7.74 9.13 2.84
CA VAL A 97 -7.06 9.39 1.58
C VAL A 97 -7.09 10.89 1.29
N TYR A 98 -5.91 11.49 1.11
CA TYR A 98 -5.80 12.90 0.73
C TYR A 98 -5.67 13.03 -0.79
N ARG A 99 -6.54 13.82 -1.42
CA ARG A 99 -6.52 14.06 -2.87
C ARG A 99 -5.53 15.17 -3.23
N TYR A 100 -4.24 14.85 -3.34
CA TYR A 100 -3.23 15.84 -3.75
C TYR A 100 -3.46 16.33 -5.18
N TYR A 101 -3.25 17.61 -5.40
CA TYR A 101 -3.17 18.17 -6.75
C TYR A 101 -1.92 17.65 -7.48
N ALA A 102 -2.13 17.16 -8.70
CA ALA A 102 -1.07 16.80 -9.63
C ALA A 102 -1.19 17.69 -10.87
N TYR A 103 -0.17 18.51 -11.12
CA TYR A 103 -0.14 19.44 -12.25
C TYR A 103 -0.37 18.72 -13.59
N PRO A 104 -1.12 19.31 -14.55
CA PRO A 104 -1.77 20.63 -14.48
C PRO A 104 -3.21 20.63 -13.98
N ARG A 105 -3.93 19.50 -13.98
CA ARG A 105 -5.36 19.40 -13.61
C ARG A 105 -5.74 18.02 -13.11
N HIS A 106 -4.79 17.29 -12.54
CA HIS A 106 -4.98 15.91 -12.12
C HIS A 106 -4.96 15.77 -10.60
N LEU A 107 -5.31 14.57 -10.13
CA LEU A 107 -5.28 14.19 -8.73
C LEU A 107 -4.29 13.03 -8.52
N ARG A 108 -3.65 13.05 -7.35
CA ARG A 108 -2.84 11.96 -6.82
C ARG A 108 -3.34 11.63 -5.40
N PRO A 109 -4.34 10.76 -5.29
CA PRO A 109 -4.79 10.26 -3.99
C PRO A 109 -3.61 9.64 -3.22
N ARG A 110 -3.40 10.06 -1.98
CA ARG A 110 -2.42 9.49 -1.05
C ARG A 110 -3.16 8.87 0.11
N ILE A 111 -3.11 7.55 0.21
CA ILE A 111 -3.59 6.82 1.39
C ILE A 111 -2.70 7.24 2.57
N SER A 112 -3.28 7.84 3.59
CA SER A 112 -2.55 8.41 4.72
C SER A 112 -2.61 7.49 5.92
N GLN A 113 -3.80 7.28 6.47
CA GLN A 113 -3.99 6.45 7.65
C GLN A 113 -4.82 5.23 7.29
N VAL A 114 -4.40 4.04 7.72
CA VAL A 114 -5.16 2.81 7.55
C VAL A 114 -5.17 2.04 8.86
N LEU A 115 -6.36 1.65 9.30
CA LEU A 115 -6.53 0.88 10.52
C LEU A 115 -7.54 -0.24 10.31
N THR A 116 -7.13 -1.48 10.59
CA THR A 116 -8.06 -2.58 10.89
C THR A 116 -8.10 -2.79 12.40
N LEU A 117 -9.29 -2.72 12.98
CA LEU A 117 -9.46 -2.87 14.42
C LEU A 117 -9.04 -4.28 14.87
N PRO A 118 -8.47 -4.43 16.08
CA PRO A 118 -7.87 -5.68 16.53
C PRO A 118 -8.73 -6.95 16.35
N PRO A 119 -10.04 -6.94 16.66
CA PRO A 119 -10.89 -8.12 16.49
C PRO A 119 -11.02 -8.60 15.03
N TYR A 120 -10.76 -7.71 14.08
CA TYR A 120 -10.95 -7.91 12.65
C TYR A 120 -9.64 -8.14 11.89
N ARG A 121 -8.51 -8.21 12.60
CA ARG A 121 -7.19 -8.39 11.98
C ARG A 121 -7.05 -9.79 11.41
N LYS A 122 -6.23 -9.90 10.36
CA LYS A 122 -5.85 -11.17 9.72
C LYS A 122 -7.03 -11.94 9.10
N MET A 123 -8.14 -11.26 8.81
CA MET A 123 -9.32 -11.74 8.06
C MET A 123 -9.37 -11.21 6.62
N GLY A 124 -8.27 -10.68 6.08
CA GLY A 124 -8.25 -10.12 4.71
C GLY A 124 -9.02 -8.79 4.54
N ILE A 125 -9.59 -8.21 5.60
CA ILE A 125 -10.37 -6.97 5.55
C ILE A 125 -9.56 -5.80 4.99
N CYS A 126 -8.31 -5.63 5.41
CA CYS A 126 -7.45 -4.56 4.88
C CYS A 126 -7.15 -4.71 3.38
N ALA A 127 -7.02 -5.94 2.88
CA ALA A 127 -6.78 -6.19 1.46
C ALA A 127 -8.02 -5.83 0.63
N ASN A 128 -9.22 -6.18 1.12
CA ASN A 128 -10.49 -5.79 0.50
C ASN A 128 -10.71 -4.27 0.55
N LEU A 129 -10.39 -3.62 1.67
CA LEU A 129 -10.43 -2.16 1.79
C LEU A 129 -9.52 -1.49 0.75
N LEU A 130 -8.30 -1.98 0.57
CA LEU A 130 -7.38 -1.44 -0.44
C LEU A 130 -7.91 -1.66 -1.87
N GLN A 131 -8.51 -2.82 -2.16
CA GLN A 131 -9.17 -3.07 -3.45
C GLN A 131 -10.36 -2.11 -3.69
N ALA A 132 -11.14 -1.80 -2.65
CA ALA A 132 -12.24 -0.85 -2.74
C ALA A 132 -11.75 0.57 -3.07
N ILE A 133 -10.66 1.00 -2.41
CA ILE A 133 -10.00 2.29 -2.69
C ILE A 133 -9.53 2.36 -4.15
N TYR A 134 -8.87 1.31 -4.64
CA TYR A 134 -8.43 1.25 -6.03
C TYR A 134 -9.58 1.25 -7.01
N SER A 135 -10.60 0.42 -6.79
CA SER A 135 -11.78 0.34 -7.64
C SER A 135 -12.49 1.70 -7.74
N HIS A 136 -12.56 2.44 -6.63
CA HIS A 136 -13.10 3.80 -6.61
C HIS A 136 -12.28 4.76 -7.48
N PHE A 137 -10.96 4.83 -7.30
CA PHE A 137 -10.12 5.81 -8.00
C PHE A 137 -9.73 5.43 -9.43
N ILE A 138 -9.77 4.15 -9.81
CA ILE A 138 -9.50 3.69 -11.18
C ILE A 138 -10.53 4.26 -12.16
N LEU A 139 -11.79 4.42 -11.72
CA LEU A 139 -12.88 4.97 -12.52
C LEU A 139 -12.73 6.47 -12.82
N HIS A 140 -11.85 7.17 -12.10
CA HIS A 140 -11.65 8.61 -12.24
C HIS A 140 -10.48 8.90 -13.18
N SER A 141 -10.78 9.52 -14.32
CA SER A 141 -9.81 9.81 -15.39
C SER A 141 -8.75 10.83 -14.98
N GLU A 142 -9.10 11.73 -14.06
CA GLU A 142 -8.24 12.76 -13.49
C GLU A 142 -7.21 12.21 -12.52
N VAL A 143 -7.36 10.98 -12.02
CA VAL A 143 -6.40 10.35 -11.11
C VAL A 143 -5.21 9.81 -11.90
N VAL A 144 -4.00 10.27 -11.56
CA VAL A 144 -2.75 9.82 -12.19
C VAL A 144 -2.29 8.49 -11.61
N ASP A 145 -2.14 8.45 -10.29
CA ASP A 145 -1.70 7.29 -9.53
C ASP A 145 -2.09 7.45 -8.06
N ILE A 146 -2.06 6.33 -7.33
CA ILE A 146 -2.34 6.25 -5.90
C ILE A 146 -1.02 6.02 -5.16
N THR A 147 -0.78 6.88 -4.17
CA THR A 147 0.40 6.84 -3.31
C THR A 147 0.00 6.46 -1.89
N VAL A 148 0.99 6.15 -1.07
CA VAL A 148 0.80 5.86 0.36
C VAL A 148 1.82 6.69 1.13
N GLU A 149 1.37 7.31 2.21
CA GLU A 149 2.20 8.03 3.17
C GLU A 149 2.90 7.02 4.08
N ASP A 150 4.23 7.04 4.07
CA ASP A 150 5.11 6.28 4.98
C ASP A 150 4.54 4.91 5.45
N PRO A 151 4.33 3.96 4.50
CA PRO A 151 3.69 2.69 4.83
C PRO A 151 4.51 1.89 5.84
N SER A 152 3.85 1.34 6.86
CA SER A 152 4.45 0.32 7.73
C SER A 152 4.79 -0.94 6.93
N ASP A 153 5.73 -1.74 7.44
CA ASP A 153 6.12 -3.01 6.79
C ASP A 153 4.91 -3.94 6.60
N ASP A 154 4.00 -3.98 7.58
CA ASP A 154 2.76 -4.75 7.50
C ASP A 154 1.84 -4.26 6.37
N PHE A 155 1.62 -2.95 6.28
CA PHE A 155 0.78 -2.38 5.24
C PHE A 155 1.42 -2.53 3.85
N GLN A 156 2.74 -2.34 3.75
CA GLN A 156 3.48 -2.54 2.51
C GLN A 156 3.34 -3.98 2.00
N ARG A 157 3.37 -4.98 2.88
CA ARG A 157 3.12 -6.38 2.49
C ARG A 157 1.71 -6.63 1.97
N ILE A 158 0.69 -6.04 2.61
CA ILE A 158 -0.70 -6.14 2.15
C ILE A 158 -0.85 -5.47 0.77
N ARG A 159 -0.25 -4.30 0.60
CA ARG A 159 -0.22 -3.57 -0.67
C ARG A 159 0.49 -4.37 -1.76
N ASP A 160 1.67 -4.90 -1.47
CA ASP A 160 2.44 -5.74 -2.38
C ASP A 160 1.63 -6.93 -2.87
N TYR A 161 0.88 -7.57 -1.96
CA TYR A 161 0.00 -8.68 -2.28
C TYR A 161 -1.15 -8.28 -3.21
N VAL A 162 -1.89 -7.23 -2.87
CA VAL A 162 -3.02 -6.74 -3.69
C VAL A 162 -2.53 -6.28 -5.06
N ASP A 163 -1.46 -5.48 -5.10
CA ASP A 163 -0.89 -4.95 -6.33
C ASP A 163 -0.33 -6.05 -7.22
N ALA A 164 0.29 -7.10 -6.65
CA ALA A 164 0.77 -8.25 -7.40
C ALA A 164 -0.36 -9.06 -8.02
N LYS A 165 -1.44 -9.34 -7.27
CA LYS A 165 -2.63 -10.00 -7.81
C LYS A 165 -3.24 -9.21 -8.98
N LEU A 166 -3.35 -7.89 -8.83
CA LEU A 166 -3.90 -7.04 -9.91
C LEU A 166 -2.95 -6.97 -11.12
N CYS A 167 -1.65 -6.75 -10.91
CA CYS A 167 -0.68 -6.65 -12.00
C CYS A 167 -0.51 -7.96 -12.77
N GLU A 168 -0.70 -9.12 -12.14
CA GLU A 168 -0.61 -10.43 -12.79
C GLU A 168 -1.63 -10.57 -13.94
N THR A 169 -2.74 -9.84 -13.90
CA THR A 169 -3.73 -9.80 -14.99
C THR A 169 -3.29 -8.96 -16.21
N LEU A 170 -2.20 -8.19 -16.09
CA LEU A 170 -1.73 -7.30 -17.15
C LEU A 170 -0.76 -8.00 -18.10
N SER A 171 -0.92 -7.78 -19.41
CA SER A 171 -0.06 -8.39 -20.43
C SER A 171 1.42 -7.99 -20.30
N ALA A 172 1.73 -6.82 -19.76
CA ALA A 172 3.10 -6.39 -19.51
C ALA A 172 3.81 -7.22 -18.41
N PHE A 173 3.06 -7.85 -17.51
CA PHE A 173 3.56 -8.67 -16.41
C PHE A 173 3.46 -10.18 -16.68
N HIS A 174 3.15 -10.57 -17.93
CA HIS A 174 3.16 -11.96 -18.34
C HIS A 174 4.51 -12.64 -18.02
N PRO A 175 4.55 -13.90 -17.55
CA PRO A 175 5.78 -14.57 -17.10
C PRO A 175 6.96 -14.48 -18.09
N ALA A 176 6.69 -14.60 -19.39
CA ALA A 176 7.69 -14.47 -20.46
C ALA A 176 8.37 -13.09 -20.52
N LYS A 177 7.70 -12.01 -20.09
CA LYS A 177 8.25 -10.64 -20.05
C LYS A 177 8.99 -10.35 -18.74
N LEU A 178 8.71 -11.08 -17.66
CA LEU A 178 9.34 -10.86 -16.35
C LEU A 178 10.85 -11.18 -16.35
N THR A 179 11.33 -12.01 -17.28
CA THR A 179 12.75 -12.33 -17.40
C THR A 179 13.57 -11.18 -18.03
N GLN A 180 12.93 -10.27 -18.76
CA GLN A 180 13.57 -9.22 -19.57
C GLN A 180 13.87 -7.91 -18.81
N ARG A 181 13.81 -7.95 -17.47
CA ARG A 181 13.91 -6.79 -16.55
C ARG A 181 12.63 -5.95 -16.50
N PHE A 182 12.62 -4.97 -15.59
CA PHE A 182 11.52 -4.00 -15.47
C PHE A 182 11.49 -3.04 -16.65
N THR A 183 10.35 -2.95 -17.35
CA THR A 183 10.19 -2.14 -18.56
C THR A 183 9.31 -0.91 -18.33
N ALA A 184 9.39 0.08 -19.24
CA ALA A 184 8.48 1.22 -19.25
C ALA A 184 7.03 0.79 -19.52
N GLU A 185 6.82 -0.30 -20.28
CA GLU A 185 5.49 -0.87 -20.53
C GLU A 185 4.83 -1.35 -19.24
N MET A 186 5.58 -2.04 -18.37
CA MET A 186 5.08 -2.47 -17.05
C MET A 186 4.63 -1.28 -16.20
N ALA A 187 5.46 -0.23 -16.15
CA ALA A 187 5.10 0.99 -15.42
C ALA A 187 3.85 1.68 -16.00
N SER A 188 3.79 1.80 -17.34
CA SER A 188 2.67 2.43 -18.04
C SER A 188 1.36 1.66 -17.87
N GLN A 189 1.37 0.34 -18.04
CA GLN A 189 0.15 -0.46 -17.84
C GLN A 189 -0.31 -0.44 -16.39
N ALA A 190 0.59 -0.57 -15.42
CA ALA A 190 0.25 -0.50 -14.00
C ALA A 190 -0.34 0.86 -13.61
N GLN A 191 0.22 1.96 -14.11
CA GLN A 191 -0.30 3.30 -13.87
C GLN A 191 -1.65 3.53 -14.56
N ASN A 192 -1.75 3.26 -15.86
CA ASN A 192 -2.92 3.62 -16.64
C ASN A 192 -4.15 2.77 -16.32
N LYS A 193 -3.94 1.48 -16.03
CA LYS A 193 -5.05 0.53 -15.78
C LYS A 193 -5.39 0.37 -14.30
N LEU A 194 -4.41 0.51 -13.41
CA LEU A 194 -4.57 0.20 -11.99
C LEU A 194 -4.24 1.39 -11.07
N LYS A 195 -3.83 2.54 -11.63
CA LYS A 195 -3.36 3.72 -10.87
C LYS A 195 -2.19 3.40 -9.93
N ILE A 196 -1.37 2.39 -10.24
CA ILE A 196 -0.20 2.02 -9.44
C ILE A 196 0.99 2.87 -9.86
N ASN A 197 1.61 3.58 -8.91
CA ASN A 197 2.78 4.42 -9.21
C ASN A 197 4.02 3.57 -9.60
N LYS A 198 4.96 4.19 -10.33
CA LYS A 198 6.16 3.54 -10.87
C LYS A 198 7.03 2.81 -9.82
N LYS A 199 7.19 3.39 -8.62
CA LYS A 199 8.02 2.79 -7.55
C LYS A 199 7.39 1.48 -7.09
N GLN A 200 6.07 1.48 -6.91
CA GLN A 200 5.31 0.30 -6.52
C GLN A 200 5.24 -0.73 -7.65
N ALA A 201 5.00 -0.31 -8.90
CA ALA A 201 5.02 -1.21 -10.06
C ALA A 201 6.37 -1.95 -10.22
N ARG A 202 7.49 -1.27 -9.95
CA ARG A 202 8.83 -1.89 -9.92
C ARG A 202 8.92 -2.97 -8.83
N ARG A 203 8.40 -2.70 -7.65
CA ARG A 203 8.40 -3.63 -6.51
C ARG A 203 7.55 -4.87 -6.82
N VAL A 204 6.37 -4.67 -7.41
CA VAL A 204 5.48 -5.74 -7.88
C VAL A 204 6.13 -6.60 -8.97
N TYR A 205 6.83 -5.99 -9.93
CA TYR A 205 7.61 -6.75 -10.92
C TYR A 205 8.63 -7.68 -10.25
N GLU A 206 9.33 -7.23 -9.20
CA GLU A 206 10.31 -8.07 -8.50
C GLU A 206 9.65 -9.27 -7.80
N ILE A 207 8.48 -9.05 -7.18
CA ILE A 207 7.67 -10.10 -6.54
C ILE A 207 7.20 -11.13 -7.58
N LEU A 208 6.58 -10.67 -8.67
CA LEU A 208 6.09 -11.55 -9.73
C LEU A 208 7.25 -12.28 -10.42
N ARG A 209 8.41 -11.64 -10.59
CA ARG A 209 9.60 -12.28 -11.13
C ARG A 209 10.12 -13.37 -10.21
N LEU A 210 10.12 -13.15 -8.89
CA LEU A 210 10.46 -14.19 -7.91
C LEU A 210 9.48 -15.36 -7.99
N LYS A 211 8.16 -15.08 -8.02
CA LYS A 211 7.10 -16.10 -8.16
C LYS A 211 7.34 -17.01 -9.38
N ASN A 212 7.84 -16.45 -10.48
CA ASN A 212 8.05 -17.15 -11.75
C ASN A 212 9.50 -17.62 -11.97
N THR A 213 10.39 -17.49 -10.96
CA THR A 213 11.77 -17.98 -11.05
C THR A 213 11.88 -19.35 -10.40
N ASN A 214 12.40 -20.33 -11.13
CA ASN A 214 12.73 -21.64 -10.56
C ASN A 214 13.93 -21.49 -9.61
N LEU A 215 13.67 -21.59 -8.30
CA LEU A 215 14.70 -21.43 -7.27
C LEU A 215 15.72 -22.57 -7.24
N SER A 216 15.41 -23.72 -7.86
CA SER A 216 16.35 -24.83 -8.02
C SER A 216 17.39 -24.56 -9.13
N ASP A 217 17.08 -23.65 -10.05
CA ASP A 217 18.03 -23.19 -11.06
C ASP A 217 18.91 -22.06 -10.49
N LYS A 218 20.16 -22.40 -10.18
CA LYS A 218 21.17 -21.48 -9.65
C LYS A 218 21.44 -20.30 -10.58
N SER A 219 21.37 -20.48 -11.90
CA SER A 219 21.62 -19.42 -12.88
C SER A 219 20.46 -18.42 -12.90
N ALA A 220 19.22 -18.91 -13.00
CA ALA A 220 18.03 -18.07 -12.97
C ALA A 220 17.93 -17.27 -11.66
N TYR A 221 18.14 -17.92 -10.52
CA TYR A 221 18.13 -17.26 -9.22
C TYR A 221 19.26 -16.23 -9.07
N LEU A 222 20.47 -16.52 -9.59
CA LEU A 222 21.58 -15.56 -9.60
C LEU A 222 21.22 -14.31 -10.42
N GLN A 223 20.64 -14.48 -11.62
CA GLN A 223 20.20 -13.36 -12.46
C GLN A 223 19.10 -12.52 -11.78
N TYR A 224 18.18 -13.17 -11.08
CA TYR A 224 17.18 -12.49 -10.26
C TYR A 224 17.83 -11.63 -9.16
N ARG A 225 18.69 -12.25 -8.36
CA ARG A 225 19.39 -11.61 -7.24
C ARG A 225 20.24 -10.43 -7.68
N LEU A 226 20.97 -10.56 -8.80
CA LEU A 226 21.81 -9.49 -9.33
C LEU A 226 20.99 -8.28 -9.80
N ASP A 227 19.84 -8.49 -10.45
CA ASP A 227 18.96 -7.39 -10.88
C ASP A 227 18.49 -6.53 -9.69
N ILE A 228 18.05 -7.18 -8.60
CA ILE A 228 17.61 -6.48 -7.39
C ILE A 228 18.78 -5.80 -6.68
N LYS A 229 19.92 -6.48 -6.51
CA LYS A 229 21.11 -5.88 -5.89
C LYS A 229 21.60 -4.66 -6.67
N ASN A 230 21.60 -4.71 -8.00
CA ASN A 230 21.95 -3.58 -8.85
C ASN A 230 20.99 -2.41 -8.64
N ARG A 231 19.67 -2.66 -8.55
CA ARG A 231 18.69 -1.61 -8.21
C ARG A 231 18.95 -1.01 -6.83
N LEU A 232 19.14 -1.84 -5.80
CA LEU A 232 19.36 -1.37 -4.43
C LEU A 232 20.65 -0.55 -4.30
N ASN A 233 21.67 -0.86 -5.11
CA ASN A 233 22.93 -0.14 -5.16
C ASN A 233 22.87 1.15 -6.03
N ALA A 234 21.94 1.24 -6.99
CA ALA A 234 21.90 2.38 -7.93
C ALA A 234 21.85 3.78 -7.27
N PRO A 235 21.07 4.03 -6.20
CA PRO A 235 21.10 5.31 -5.49
C PRO A 235 22.47 5.64 -4.88
N TYR A 236 23.17 4.63 -4.35
CA TYR A 236 24.50 4.78 -3.76
C TYR A 236 25.55 5.09 -4.82
N GLN A 237 25.49 4.40 -5.96
CA GLN A 237 26.36 4.69 -7.10
C GLN A 237 26.16 6.13 -7.62
N LYS A 238 24.90 6.57 -7.73
CA LYS A 238 24.57 7.95 -8.12
C LYS A 238 25.14 8.97 -7.12
N LYS A 239 24.91 8.74 -5.81
CA LYS A 239 25.44 9.59 -4.74
C LYS A 239 26.97 9.64 -4.75
N LYS A 240 27.65 8.51 -4.98
CA LYS A 240 29.11 8.44 -5.09
C LYS A 240 29.63 9.25 -6.28
N LEU A 241 28.94 9.21 -7.42
CA LEU A 241 29.30 10.03 -8.59
C LEU A 241 29.07 11.52 -8.35
N GLU A 242 27.97 11.89 -7.69
CA GLU A 242 27.70 13.27 -7.29
C GLU A 242 28.77 13.81 -6.34
N MET A 243 29.17 13.02 -5.33
CA MET A 243 30.24 13.39 -4.41
C MET A 243 31.59 13.55 -5.12
N LYS A 244 31.92 12.68 -6.09
CA LYS A 244 33.13 12.87 -6.93
C LYS A 244 33.09 14.16 -7.74
N LYS A 245 31.91 14.65 -8.15
CA LYS A 245 31.77 15.95 -8.82
C LYS A 245 31.94 17.10 -7.83
N LEU A 246 31.31 16.99 -6.65
CA LEU A 246 31.43 17.97 -5.58
C LEU A 246 32.88 18.13 -5.10
N GLN A 247 33.65 17.05 -5.02
CA GLN A 247 35.09 17.09 -4.68
C GLN A 247 35.90 18.00 -5.60
N LYS A 248 35.50 18.14 -6.87
CA LYS A 248 36.21 18.98 -7.85
C LYS A 248 35.86 20.45 -7.74
N VAL A 249 34.79 20.80 -7.01
CA VAL A 249 34.21 22.15 -6.99
C VAL A 249 34.31 22.76 -5.59
N LEU A 250 34.16 21.96 -4.54
CA LEU A 250 34.19 22.41 -3.14
C LEU A 250 35.61 22.51 -2.60
N LYS A 251 35.78 23.41 -1.61
CA LYS A 251 37.02 23.45 -0.81
C LYS A 251 37.13 22.18 0.05
N PRO A 252 38.34 21.77 0.46
CA PRO A 252 38.54 20.56 1.26
C PRO A 252 37.67 20.49 2.53
N ASP A 253 37.51 21.61 3.24
CA ASP A 253 36.73 21.68 4.48
C ASP A 253 35.22 21.53 4.23
N GLU A 254 34.71 22.15 3.17
CA GLU A 254 33.32 22.05 2.72
C GLU A 254 32.99 20.64 2.23
N TYR A 255 33.94 20.00 1.55
CA TYR A 255 33.82 18.61 1.10
C TYR A 255 33.85 17.62 2.27
N ALA A 256 34.72 17.85 3.26
CA ALA A 256 34.79 17.03 4.48
C ALA A 256 33.49 17.10 5.29
N ALA A 257 32.90 18.30 5.42
CA ALA A 257 31.57 18.47 6.01
C ALA A 257 30.49 17.69 5.24
N ALA A 258 30.48 17.80 3.90
CA ALA A 258 29.51 17.11 3.06
C ALA A 258 29.60 15.58 3.15
N ILE A 259 30.80 14.99 3.22
CA ILE A 259 31.01 13.54 3.40
C ILE A 259 30.47 13.07 4.76
N THR A 260 30.77 13.84 5.81
CA THR A 260 30.43 13.47 7.20
C THR A 260 28.91 13.38 7.36
N THR A 261 28.17 14.35 6.82
CA THR A 261 26.70 14.34 6.83
C THR A 261 26.09 13.20 6.00
N THR A 262 26.77 12.75 4.94
CA THR A 262 26.19 11.78 3.99
C THR A 262 26.44 10.31 4.32
N GLY A 263 27.31 9.97 5.28
CA GLY A 263 27.51 8.59 5.76
C GLY A 263 27.98 7.62 4.67
N MET A 264 29.08 7.95 3.98
CA MET A 264 29.53 7.29 2.74
C MET A 264 30.14 5.87 2.85
N SER A 265 29.92 5.15 3.95
CA SER A 265 30.40 3.78 4.10
C SER A 265 29.36 2.78 3.58
N GLU A 266 29.47 2.40 2.31
CA GLU A 266 28.74 1.26 1.77
C GLU A 266 29.55 -0.03 1.99
N THR A 267 29.03 -0.93 2.84
CA THR A 267 29.57 -2.28 2.96
C THR A 267 28.76 -3.25 2.10
N GLN A 268 29.44 -4.18 1.44
CA GLN A 268 28.81 -5.31 0.73
C GLN A 268 27.90 -6.13 1.66
N ALA A 269 28.19 -6.12 2.96
CA ALA A 269 27.36 -6.67 4.01
C ALA A 269 25.99 -5.99 4.08
N ARG A 270 25.93 -4.65 4.15
CA ARG A 270 24.67 -3.88 4.19
C ARG A 270 23.76 -4.18 3.01
N LEU A 271 24.29 -4.15 1.78
CA LEU A 271 23.52 -4.47 0.57
C LEU A 271 22.98 -5.91 0.61
N SER A 272 23.76 -6.83 1.16
CA SER A 272 23.34 -8.22 1.31
C SER A 272 22.24 -8.36 2.36
N THR A 273 22.33 -7.67 3.50
CA THR A 273 21.27 -7.63 4.52
C THR A 273 19.98 -7.04 3.98
N GLN A 274 20.05 -5.90 3.27
CA GLN A 274 18.87 -5.28 2.66
C GLN A 274 18.20 -6.19 1.62
N TYR A 275 19.01 -6.86 0.79
CA TYR A 275 18.48 -7.82 -0.17
C TYR A 275 17.78 -9.00 0.53
N LEU A 276 18.38 -9.56 1.58
CA LEU A 276 17.80 -10.72 2.29
C LEU A 276 16.49 -10.35 2.99
N ALA A 277 16.42 -9.20 3.66
CA ALA A 277 15.18 -8.72 4.28
C ALA A 277 14.08 -8.51 3.22
N LEU A 278 14.44 -7.89 2.10
CA LEU A 278 13.51 -7.66 1.00
C LEU A 278 13.00 -8.95 0.36
N GLU A 279 13.90 -9.92 0.16
CA GLU A 279 13.54 -11.22 -0.41
C GLU A 279 12.62 -12.00 0.54
N ASP A 280 12.85 -11.93 1.85
CA ASP A 280 11.96 -12.55 2.85
C ASP A 280 10.54 -11.99 2.75
N ASP A 281 10.39 -10.67 2.67
CA ASP A 281 9.08 -10.04 2.46
C ASP A 281 8.42 -10.50 1.15
N TYR A 282 9.17 -10.53 0.05
CA TYR A 282 8.65 -10.99 -1.23
C TYR A 282 8.22 -12.46 -1.17
N ARG A 283 8.99 -13.33 -0.50
CA ARG A 283 8.63 -14.74 -0.30
C ARG A 283 7.32 -14.90 0.47
N ARG A 284 7.08 -14.07 1.50
CA ARG A 284 5.81 -14.07 2.24
C ARG A 284 4.63 -13.70 1.34
N VAL A 285 4.81 -12.71 0.47
CA VAL A 285 3.78 -12.31 -0.51
C VAL A 285 3.53 -13.43 -1.52
N VAL A 286 4.58 -14.00 -2.11
CA VAL A 286 4.46 -15.12 -3.07
C VAL A 286 3.76 -16.32 -2.45
N HIS A 287 4.16 -16.70 -1.24
CA HIS A 287 3.52 -17.79 -0.50
C HIS A 287 2.03 -17.54 -0.28
N ARG A 288 1.63 -16.30 0.08
CA ARG A 288 0.22 -15.95 0.21
C ARG A 288 -0.54 -16.04 -1.12
N MET A 289 0.07 -15.65 -2.23
CA MET A 289 -0.53 -15.76 -3.57
C MET A 289 -0.69 -17.20 -4.07
N GLN A 290 -0.03 -18.19 -3.44
CA GLN A 290 -0.12 -19.60 -3.84
C GLN A 290 -1.15 -20.40 -3.02
N ILE A 291 -1.58 -19.89 -1.87
CA ILE A 291 -2.51 -20.55 -0.94
C ILE A 291 -3.98 -20.19 -1.26
N GLU A 292 -4.22 -19.05 -1.90
CA GLU A 292 -5.54 -18.61 -2.37
C GLU A 292 -5.68 -18.81 -3.88
#